data_AF-U9SZU7-F1
#
_entry.id   AF-U9SZU7-F1
#
_cell.length_a   1.000
_cell.length_b   1.000
_cell.length_c   1.000
_cell.angle_alpha   90.00
_cell.angle_beta   90.00
_cell.angle_gamma   90.00
#
_symmetry.space_group_name_H-M   'P 1'
#
loop_
_entity.id
_entity.type
_entity.pdbx_description
1 polymer ?
#
loop_
_entity_poly.entity_id
_entity_poly.type
_entity_poly.pdbx_seq_one_letter_code
_entity_poly.pdbx_strand_id
1 'polypeptide(L)'
;MSSHNIPVLDWVTQSPDLNLIENLWNHLDHQVRKRKPLPKSKQELINVVQEKWRKISLETLHHLILSLPMRIKAVIKAKGGHTKY
;
A
#
# COMPACT_ATOMS: atom_id res chain seq x y z
N MET A 1 18.81 13.58 -16.84
CA MET A 1 18.40 12.21 -17.21
C MET A 1 18.75 11.28 -16.07
N SER A 2 17.82 10.45 -15.61
CA SER A 2 17.99 9.53 -14.48
C SER A 2 19.16 8.58 -14.74
N SER A 3 20.15 8.54 -13.85
CA SER A 3 21.41 7.77 -13.96
C SER A 3 21.24 6.25 -14.10
N HIS A 4 20.01 5.74 -14.01
CA HIS A 4 19.69 4.31 -14.01
C HIS A 4 18.67 3.90 -15.09
N ASN A 5 18.28 4.83 -16.00
CA ASN A 5 17.31 4.58 -17.07
C ASN A 5 15.97 3.97 -16.61
N ILE A 6 15.52 4.31 -15.41
CA ILE A 6 14.25 3.83 -14.84
C ILE A 6 13.13 4.76 -15.32
N PRO A 7 12.10 4.24 -16.01
CA PRO A 7 10.94 5.04 -16.41
C PRO A 7 10.18 5.49 -15.16
N VAL A 8 9.87 6.78 -15.10
CA VAL A 8 9.06 7.37 -14.03
C VAL A 8 7.63 7.47 -14.52
N LEU A 9 6.68 7.05 -13.68
CA LEU A 9 5.26 7.18 -13.99
C LEU A 9 4.80 8.63 -13.81
N ASP A 10 4.05 9.16 -14.77
CA ASP A 10 3.39 10.45 -14.63
C ASP A 10 2.35 10.37 -13.51
N TRP A 11 2.62 11.05 -12.40
CA TRP A 11 1.83 10.96 -11.17
C TRP A 11 1.09 12.26 -10.88
N VAL A 12 -0.20 12.15 -10.59
CA VAL A 12 -1.04 13.28 -10.17
C VAL A 12 -0.77 13.64 -8.71
N THR A 13 -0.72 14.93 -8.40
CA THR A 13 -0.52 15.41 -7.02
C THR A 13 -1.71 15.01 -6.13
N GLN A 14 -1.46 14.87 -4.83
CA GLN A 14 -2.48 14.63 -3.80
C GLN A 14 -3.42 13.43 -4.06
N SER A 15 -2.91 12.35 -4.68
CA SER A 15 -3.70 11.15 -4.98
C SER A 15 -3.24 9.93 -4.16
N PRO A 16 -3.44 9.92 -2.82
CA PRO A 16 -3.10 8.77 -1.99
C PRO A 16 -3.91 7.52 -2.39
N ASP A 17 -5.13 7.70 -2.91
CA ASP A 17 -6.00 6.62 -3.40
C ASP A 17 -5.38 5.80 -4.55
N LEU A 18 -4.44 6.40 -5.30
CA LEU A 18 -3.68 5.73 -6.35
C LEU A 18 -2.41 5.07 -5.80
N ASN A 19 -1.90 5.54 -4.67
CA ASN A 19 -0.67 5.05 -4.08
C ASN A 19 -0.90 3.68 -3.43
N LEU A 20 -0.55 2.62 -4.17
CA LEU A 20 -0.74 1.25 -3.70
C LEU A 20 -0.01 0.96 -2.39
N ILE A 21 1.11 1.64 -2.10
CA ILE A 21 1.85 1.41 -0.85
C ILE A 21 1.03 1.79 0.39
N GLU A 22 0.15 2.78 0.31
CA GLU A 22 -0.73 3.16 1.44
C GLU A 22 -1.67 2.01 1.80
N ASN A 23 -2.17 1.32 0.78
CA ASN A 23 -3.00 0.14 0.98
C ASN A 23 -2.22 -1.03 1.55
N LEU A 24 -0.95 -1.17 1.16
CA LEU A 24 -0.07 -2.17 1.75
C LEU A 24 0.24 -1.88 3.22
N TRP A 25 0.44 -0.60 3.57
CA TRP A 25 0.61 -0.16 4.96
C TRP A 25 -0.63 -0.43 5.79
N ASN A 26 -1.83 -0.11 5.27
CA ASN A 26 -3.10 -0.42 5.93
C ASN A 26 -3.27 -1.93 6.16
N HIS A 27 -2.92 -2.76 5.16
CA HIS A 27 -2.94 -4.22 5.31
C HIS A 27 -1.98 -4.67 6.41
N LEU A 28 -0.75 -4.17 6.42
CA LEU A 28 0.27 -4.53 7.41
C LEU A 28 -0.15 -4.14 8.83
N ASP A 29 -0.65 -2.92 9.03
CA ASP A 29 -1.14 -2.44 10.33
C ASP A 29 -2.26 -3.36 10.86
N HIS A 30 -3.21 -3.74 9.99
CA HIS A 30 -4.26 -4.68 10.35
C HIS A 30 -3.72 -6.05 10.77
N GLN A 31 -2.69 -6.57 10.08
CA GLN A 31 -2.05 -7.84 10.43
C GLN A 31 -1.27 -7.77 11.77
N VAL A 32 -0.66 -6.62 12.06
CA VAL A 32 0.03 -6.38 13.35
C VAL A 32 -1.00 -6.35 14.48
N ARG A 33 -2.12 -5.63 14.32
CA ARG A 33 -3.19 -5.51 15.32
C ARG A 33 -3.92 -6.82 15.63
N LYS A 34 -3.91 -7.78 14.69
CA LYS A 34 -4.43 -9.14 14.91
C LYS A 34 -3.62 -9.96 15.90
N ARG A 35 -2.36 -9.59 16.20
CA ARG A 35 -1.52 -10.35 17.13
C ARG A 35 -2.06 -10.25 18.55
N LYS A 36 -2.05 -11.38 19.26
CA LYS A 36 -2.38 -11.48 20.68
C LYS A 36 -1.25 -12.26 21.38
N PRO A 37 -0.65 -11.72 22.45
CA PRO A 37 -0.80 -10.35 22.96
C PRO A 37 -0.28 -9.30 21.97
N LEU A 38 -0.70 -8.05 22.14
CA LEU A 38 -0.14 -6.93 21.40
C LEU A 38 1.33 -6.70 21.82
N PRO A 39 2.20 -6.24 20.90
CA PRO A 39 3.57 -5.87 21.23
C PRO A 39 3.61 -4.81 22.33
N LYS A 40 4.43 -5.01 23.36
CA LYS A 40 4.55 -4.08 24.50
C LYS A 40 5.83 -3.24 24.46
N SER A 41 6.77 -3.58 23.58
CA SER A 41 8.01 -2.86 23.38
C SER A 41 8.22 -2.48 21.92
N LYS A 42 9.06 -1.46 21.68
CA LYS A 42 9.46 -1.06 20.33
C LYS A 42 10.11 -2.22 19.57
N GLN A 43 10.95 -3.00 20.24
CA GLN A 43 11.65 -4.13 19.62
C GLN A 43 10.66 -5.24 19.21
N GLU A 44 9.70 -5.57 20.07
CA GLU A 44 8.64 -6.51 19.71
C GLU A 44 7.86 -6.00 18.50
N LEU A 45 7.46 -4.72 18.49
CA LEU A 45 6.70 -4.15 17.38
C LEU A 45 7.48 -4.25 16.06
N ILE A 46 8.77 -3.91 16.05
CA ILE A 46 9.65 -4.06 14.88
C ILE A 46 9.66 -5.52 14.41
N ASN A 47 9.86 -6.47 15.33
CA ASN A 47 9.91 -7.89 14.98
C ASN A 47 8.57 -8.36 14.38
N VAL A 48 7.43 -7.92 14.93
CA VAL A 48 6.11 -8.26 14.42
C VAL A 48 5.88 -7.67 13.04
N VAL A 49 6.22 -6.40 12.84
CA VAL A 49 6.09 -5.72 11.54
C VAL A 49 6.91 -6.47 10.48
N GLN A 50 8.17 -6.80 10.77
CA GLN A 50 9.02 -7.57 9.86
C GLN A 50 8.48 -8.97 9.55
N GLU A 51 7.99 -9.68 10.58
CA GLU A 51 7.36 -10.99 10.41
C GLU A 51 6.13 -10.92 9.50
N LYS A 52 5.23 -9.96 9.75
CA LYS A 52 4.00 -9.79 8.96
C LYS A 52 4.30 -9.31 7.55
N TRP A 53 5.26 -8.41 7.38
CA TRP A 53 5.73 -7.97 6.07
C TRP A 53 6.20 -9.13 5.19
N ARG A 54 7.04 -10.02 5.75
CA ARG A 54 7.53 -11.22 5.05
C ARG A 54 6.44 -12.23 4.70
N LYS A 55 5.28 -12.15 5.37
CA LYS A 55 4.13 -13.04 5.14
C LYS A 55 3.11 -12.48 4.15
N ILE A 56 3.31 -11.26 3.64
CA ILE A 56 2.45 -10.72 2.58
C ILE A 56 2.65 -11.58 1.34
N SER A 57 1.57 -12.21 0.88
CA SER A 57 1.62 -13.11 -0.27
C SER A 57 1.77 -12.32 -1.58
N LEU A 58 2.41 -12.95 -2.58
CA LEU A 58 2.44 -12.42 -3.94
C LEU A 58 1.02 -12.22 -4.51
N GLU A 59 0.08 -13.09 -4.14
CA GLU A 59 -1.34 -12.94 -4.50
C GLU A 59 -1.93 -11.62 -3.99
N THR A 60 -1.65 -11.25 -2.74
CA THR A 60 -2.08 -9.96 -2.17
C THR A 60 -1.54 -8.79 -2.98
N LEU A 61 -0.25 -8.85 -3.36
CA LEU A 61 0.40 -7.83 -4.18
C LEU A 61 -0.18 -7.78 -5.60
N HIS A 62 -0.42 -8.94 -6.23
CA HIS A 62 -1.04 -9.02 -7.54
C HIS A 62 -2.44 -8.43 -7.55
N HIS A 63 -3.29 -8.77 -6.57
CA HIS A 63 -4.63 -8.20 -6.47
C HIS A 63 -4.60 -6.67 -6.32
N LEU A 64 -3.63 -6.16 -5.56
CA LEU A 64 -3.44 -4.74 -5.37
C LEU A 64 -3.05 -4.04 -6.69
N ILE A 65 -2.10 -4.60 -7.44
CA ILE A 65 -1.68 -4.10 -8.75
C ILE A 65 -2.83 -4.15 -9.76
N LEU A 66 -3.55 -5.28 -9.82
CA LEU A 66 -4.70 -5.46 -10.72
C LEU A 66 -5.87 -4.53 -10.40
N SER A 67 -5.94 -3.98 -9.17
CA SER A 67 -6.95 -2.97 -8.81
C SER A 67 -6.65 -1.58 -9.37
N LEU A 68 -5.42 -1.29 -9.79
CA LEU A 68 -4.98 0.05 -10.20
C LEU A 68 -5.82 0.65 -11.35
N PRO A 69 -6.18 -0.10 -12.42
CA PRO A 69 -7.05 0.45 -13.48
C PRO A 69 -8.42 0.89 -12.96
N MET A 70 -8.98 0.19 -11.97
CA MET A 70 -10.26 0.55 -11.37
C MET A 70 -10.17 1.78 -10.47
N ARG A 71 -9.04 1.96 -9.77
CA ARG A 71 -8.74 3.16 -8.97
C ARG A 71 -8.58 4.39 -9.87
N ILE A 72 -7.81 4.26 -10.95
CA ILE A 72 -7.63 5.33 -11.94
C ILE A 72 -8.98 5.75 -12.52
N LYS A 73 -9.82 4.79 -12.93
CA LYS A 73 -11.18 5.08 -13.42
C LYS A 73 -12.02 5.81 -12.37
N ALA A 74 -11.90 5.46 -11.09
CA ALA A 74 -12.61 6.14 -10.01
C ALA A 74 -12.16 7.59 -9.85
N VAL A 75 -10.84 7.86 -9.89
CA VAL A 75 -10.29 9.23 -9.82
C VAL A 75 -10.73 10.06 -11.02
N ILE A 76 -10.70 9.48 -12.23
CA ILE A 76 -11.20 10.15 -13.44
C ILE A 76 -12.68 10.49 -13.30
N LYS A 77 -13.50 9.55 -12.82
CA LYS A 77 -14.94 9.78 -12.58
C LYS A 77 -15.18 10.85 -11.51
N ALA A 78 -14.33 10.91 -10.49
CA ALA A 78 -14.35 11.93 -9.45
C ALA A 78 -13.73 13.27 -9.90
N LYS A 79 -13.28 13.38 -11.16
CA LYS A 79 -12.60 14.57 -11.71
C LYS A 79 -11.39 14.99 -10.87
N GLY A 80 -10.61 14.02 -10.38
CA GLY A 80 -9.48 14.26 -9.50
C GLY A 80 -9.82 14.40 -8.01
N GLY A 81 -11.09 14.32 -7.63
CA GLY A 81 -11.52 14.30 -6.24
C GLY A 81 -11.30 12.96 -5.54
N HIS A 82 -11.61 12.92 -4.25
CA HIS A 82 -11.48 11.73 -3.40
C HIS A 82 -12.32 10.55 -3.90
N THR A 83 -11.79 9.36 -3.71
CA THR A 83 -12.43 8.09 -4.02
C THR A 83 -12.52 7.21 -2.76
N LYS A 84 -13.12 6.03 -2.90
CA LYS A 84 -13.26 5.06 -1.81
C LYS A 84 -11.99 4.22 -1.54
N TYR A 85 -10.91 4.48 -2.28
CA TYR A 85 -9.76 3.60 -2.44
C TYR A 85 -8.52 4.06 -1.69
#